data_AF-A0A9P2WPZ5-F1
#
_entry.id   AF-A0A9P2WPZ5-F1
#
_cell.length_a   1.000
_cell.length_b   1.000
_cell.length_c   1.000
_cell.angle_alpha   90.00
_cell.angle_beta   90.00
_cell.angle_gamma   90.00
#
_symmetry.space_group_name_H-M   'P 1'
#
loop_
_entity.id
_entity.type
_entity.pdbx_description
1 polymer ?
#
loop_
_entity_poly.entity_id
_entity_poly.type
_entity_poly.pdbx_seq_one_letter_code
_entity_poly.pdbx_strand_id
1 'polypeptide(L)'
;AIDHLEQTPLSQLDPHNILDAQGIRKITELTTEQNIRTNEHRRNEEKEIERQNVEAREAILELGRRRAEAETRQKREIETMRAQAEAETEIVRAEELLRAEMARIRTEQELGVQRENREREIAVAAKNRERVLAIETERIEKDRLLEVIARERETELSRYAKDKELEVERRQIAEVVRERVAVERTVAEQEESIKRLRAVEEAERHRQTAVILAESEAQEKLVKDIKAAEAAAQAAEHTARKQLTLAEARQRTAELEADATIRLAEGTQAQAAAEGLAQVQVSEREAEALEKLGRAEAAVAREKALSRAEEIERIAQAEAAADRQKALARAEEIEKVAQAEATADRQKALAHAEKIEQIGQAEATADRQKALAAAEGAREKLKADAEGVREKLKAEAEGIHDKAEAMAALNEATREHEEYRLRLEAEKEVRLAGIDAQRQIAEAQATVLGKGLENADIDIVGGDGAFFDRVINAVSAGKAVDSFMDHSATARTLAGPWLDGSRDLPADLTRVLSGIGSEDVKNLSLSALLLTLINAGGPQAKQLSALLESARKLGVADLPLADLTSPVPEK
;
A
#
# COMPACT_ATOMS: atom_id res chain seq x y z
N ALA A 1 -47.61 -116.29 63.04
CA ALA A 1 -48.53 -117.42 63.25
C ALA A 1 -49.77 -116.88 63.92
N ILE A 2 -50.97 -117.29 63.47
CA ILE A 2 -52.20 -116.97 64.20
C ILE A 2 -52.44 -118.16 65.11
N ASP A 3 -52.33 -117.96 66.43
CA ASP A 3 -52.82 -118.94 67.39
C ASP A 3 -54.34 -119.06 67.20
N HIS A 4 -54.78 -120.23 66.77
CA HIS A 4 -56.20 -120.58 66.75
C HIS A 4 -56.66 -120.77 68.21
N LEU A 5 -56.95 -119.66 68.88
CA LEU A 5 -57.82 -119.67 70.05
C LEU A 5 -59.22 -120.09 69.59
N GLU A 6 -59.53 -121.38 69.73
CA GLU A 6 -60.89 -121.90 69.61
C GLU A 6 -61.75 -121.34 70.75
N GLN A 7 -62.26 -120.13 70.54
CA GLN A 7 -63.30 -119.54 71.37
C GLN A 7 -64.67 -119.84 70.76
N THR A 8 -65.61 -120.22 71.62
CA THR A 8 -67.02 -120.34 71.26
C THR A 8 -67.50 -119.04 70.61
N PRO A 9 -68.14 -119.07 69.42
CA PRO A 9 -68.62 -117.87 68.75
C PRO A 9 -69.51 -117.02 69.67
N LEU A 10 -69.42 -115.69 69.56
CA LEU A 10 -70.17 -114.77 70.43
C LEU A 10 -71.69 -114.99 70.39
N SER A 11 -72.21 -115.57 69.30
CA SER A 11 -73.61 -115.95 69.10
C SER A 11 -74.06 -117.23 69.82
N GLN A 12 -73.15 -117.95 70.49
CA GLN A 12 -73.40 -119.19 71.23
C GLN A 12 -73.20 -119.05 72.75
N LEU A 13 -72.87 -117.84 73.22
CA LEU A 13 -72.73 -117.50 74.64
C LEU A 13 -74.05 -116.90 75.16
N ASP A 14 -74.54 -117.30 76.34
CA ASP A 14 -75.80 -116.77 76.90
C ASP A 14 -75.55 -115.49 77.73
N PRO A 15 -76.11 -114.32 77.34
CA PRO A 15 -75.97 -113.08 78.10
C PRO A 15 -76.49 -113.13 79.55
N HIS A 16 -77.32 -114.11 79.90
CA HIS A 16 -77.88 -114.28 81.25
C HIS A 16 -77.04 -115.21 82.14
N ASN A 17 -76.05 -115.90 81.58
CA ASN A 17 -75.08 -116.67 82.34
C ASN A 17 -73.91 -115.78 82.77
N ILE A 18 -73.57 -115.79 84.06
CA ILE A 18 -72.60 -114.88 84.67
C ILE A 18 -71.17 -115.07 84.13
N LEU A 19 -70.81 -116.30 83.71
CA LEU A 19 -69.51 -116.60 83.13
C LEU A 19 -69.44 -116.13 81.67
N ASP A 20 -70.48 -116.43 80.90
CA ASP A 20 -70.59 -116.07 79.49
C ASP A 20 -70.66 -114.55 79.29
N ALA A 21 -71.40 -113.83 80.15
CA ALA A 21 -71.46 -112.37 80.13
C ALA A 21 -70.10 -111.70 80.42
N GLN A 22 -69.28 -112.28 81.30
CA GLN A 22 -67.88 -111.84 81.50
C GLN A 22 -67.01 -112.16 80.27
N GLY A 23 -67.20 -113.32 79.65
CA GLY A 23 -66.56 -113.71 78.39
C GLY A 23 -66.88 -112.72 77.26
N ILE A 24 -68.16 -112.44 76.99
CA ILE A 24 -68.63 -111.48 75.99
C ILE A 24 -68.02 -110.09 76.24
N ARG A 25 -68.04 -109.61 77.49
CA ARG A 25 -67.42 -108.33 77.86
C ARG A 25 -65.93 -108.32 77.54
N LYS A 26 -65.19 -109.37 77.90
CA LYS A 26 -63.73 -109.42 77.71
C LYS A 26 -63.33 -109.58 76.25
N ILE A 27 -64.06 -110.38 75.47
CA ILE A 27 -63.89 -110.51 74.02
C ILE A 27 -64.18 -109.16 73.35
N THR A 28 -65.25 -108.47 73.74
CA THR A 28 -65.59 -107.15 73.19
C THR A 28 -64.51 -106.12 73.49
N GLU A 29 -64.04 -106.06 74.74
CA GLU A 29 -62.95 -105.16 75.19
C GLU A 29 -61.64 -105.41 74.42
N LEU A 30 -61.21 -106.66 74.29
CA LEU A 30 -60.01 -107.01 73.54
C LEU A 30 -60.19 -106.73 72.03
N THR A 31 -61.36 -106.99 71.47
CA THR A 31 -61.65 -106.74 70.05
C THR A 31 -61.69 -105.25 69.75
N THR A 32 -62.26 -104.42 70.63
CA THR A 32 -62.23 -102.96 70.48
C THR A 32 -60.81 -102.42 70.62
N GLU A 33 -60.02 -102.93 71.57
CA GLU A 33 -58.61 -102.56 71.73
C GLU A 33 -57.78 -102.91 70.48
N GLN A 34 -57.92 -104.12 69.92
CA GLN A 34 -57.23 -104.51 68.69
C GLN A 34 -57.70 -103.72 67.46
N ASN A 35 -58.99 -103.38 67.37
CA ASN A 35 -59.51 -102.53 66.29
C ASN A 35 -58.99 -101.08 66.39
N ILE A 36 -58.86 -100.54 67.62
CA ILE A 36 -58.25 -99.22 67.85
C ILE A 36 -56.78 -99.25 67.42
N ARG A 37 -55.98 -100.21 67.91
CA ARG A 37 -54.56 -100.37 67.52
C ARG A 37 -54.40 -100.54 66.01
N THR A 38 -55.26 -101.34 65.37
CA THR A 38 -55.23 -101.54 63.91
C THR A 38 -55.54 -100.25 63.14
N ASN A 39 -56.49 -99.44 63.62
CA ASN A 39 -56.81 -98.13 63.06
C ASN A 39 -55.67 -97.12 63.30
N GLU A 40 -55.06 -97.11 64.48
CA GLU A 40 -53.88 -96.30 64.80
C GLU A 40 -52.70 -96.63 63.88
N HIS A 41 -52.40 -97.92 63.68
CA HIS A 41 -51.37 -98.34 62.73
C HIS A 41 -51.68 -97.87 61.30
N ARG A 42 -52.91 -98.06 60.80
CA ARG A 42 -53.33 -97.58 59.47
C ARG A 42 -53.23 -96.06 59.34
N ARG A 43 -53.65 -95.30 60.35
CA ARG A 43 -53.56 -93.83 60.34
C ARG A 43 -52.13 -93.31 60.47
N ASN A 44 -51.25 -94.04 61.13
CA ASN A 44 -49.83 -93.70 61.20
C ASN A 44 -49.11 -94.04 59.88
N GLU A 45 -49.45 -95.16 59.23
CA GLU A 45 -49.01 -95.51 57.88
C GLU A 45 -49.43 -94.42 56.86
N GLU A 46 -50.71 -94.02 56.84
CA GLU A 46 -51.21 -92.92 56.01
C GLU A 46 -50.44 -91.61 56.23
N LYS A 47 -50.14 -91.24 57.49
CA LYS A 47 -49.38 -90.03 57.84
C LYS A 47 -47.92 -90.10 57.40
N GLU A 48 -47.25 -91.24 57.56
CA GLU A 48 -45.85 -91.43 57.16
C GLU A 48 -45.72 -91.37 55.64
N ILE A 49 -46.63 -92.03 54.90
CA ILE A 49 -46.70 -91.96 53.44
C ILE A 49 -46.92 -90.51 52.98
N GLU A 50 -47.87 -89.79 53.58
CA GLU A 50 -48.13 -88.40 53.20
C GLU A 50 -46.98 -87.45 53.56
N ARG A 51 -46.29 -87.67 54.68
CA ARG A 51 -45.07 -86.91 55.01
C ARG A 51 -43.98 -87.15 53.97
N GLN A 52 -43.73 -88.40 53.57
CA GLN A 52 -42.77 -88.73 52.52
C GLN A 52 -43.16 -88.13 51.16
N ASN A 53 -44.45 -88.10 50.81
CA ASN A 53 -44.96 -87.47 49.59
C ASN A 53 -44.70 -85.95 49.58
N VAL A 54 -44.93 -85.27 50.71
CA VAL A 54 -44.70 -83.83 50.88
C VAL A 54 -43.19 -83.53 50.79
N GLU A 55 -42.36 -84.23 51.57
CA GLU A 55 -40.89 -84.11 51.56
C GLU A 55 -40.32 -84.31 50.15
N ALA A 56 -40.75 -85.37 49.44
CA ALA A 56 -40.32 -85.64 48.06
C ALA A 56 -40.77 -84.53 47.08
N ARG A 57 -41.99 -83.99 47.25
CA ARG A 57 -42.52 -82.92 46.39
C ARG A 57 -41.82 -81.59 46.63
N GLU A 58 -41.50 -81.25 47.86
CA GLU A 58 -40.69 -80.08 48.22
C GLU A 58 -39.28 -80.19 47.62
N ALA A 59 -38.62 -81.35 47.75
CA ALA A 59 -37.31 -81.60 47.15
C ALA A 59 -37.33 -81.48 45.60
N ILE A 60 -38.36 -82.02 44.93
CA ILE A 60 -38.55 -81.88 43.48
C ILE A 60 -38.73 -80.41 43.08
N LEU A 61 -39.53 -79.65 43.82
CA LEU A 61 -39.75 -78.23 43.56
C LEU A 61 -38.48 -77.40 43.79
N GLU A 62 -37.69 -77.71 44.81
CA GLU A 62 -36.42 -77.02 45.06
C GLU A 62 -35.38 -77.32 43.97
N LEU A 63 -35.26 -78.59 43.54
CA LEU A 63 -34.41 -78.97 42.41
C LEU A 63 -34.87 -78.29 41.10
N GLY A 64 -36.18 -78.18 40.88
CA GLY A 64 -36.77 -77.43 39.77
C GLY A 64 -36.40 -75.94 39.82
N ARG A 65 -36.48 -75.32 41.01
CA ARG A 65 -36.10 -73.91 41.22
C ARG A 65 -34.61 -73.68 40.93
N ARG A 66 -33.73 -74.52 41.51
CA ARG A 66 -32.27 -74.47 41.29
C ARG A 66 -31.92 -74.65 39.81
N ARG A 67 -32.61 -75.56 39.11
CA ARG A 67 -32.44 -75.74 37.65
C ARG A 67 -32.87 -74.51 36.86
N ALA A 68 -34.03 -73.94 37.13
CA ALA A 68 -34.52 -72.75 36.43
C ALA A 68 -33.64 -71.51 36.68
N GLU A 69 -33.15 -71.34 37.92
CA GLU A 69 -32.17 -70.31 38.28
C GLU A 69 -30.85 -70.49 37.51
N ALA A 70 -30.34 -71.72 37.42
CA ALA A 70 -29.12 -72.04 36.69
C ALA A 70 -29.26 -71.82 35.17
N GLU A 71 -30.35 -72.31 34.55
CA GLU A 71 -30.63 -72.09 33.13
C GLU A 71 -30.80 -70.60 32.79
N THR A 72 -31.44 -69.82 33.68
CA THR A 72 -31.60 -68.37 33.50
C THR A 72 -30.28 -67.63 33.66
N ARG A 73 -29.46 -68.01 34.64
CA ARG A 73 -28.12 -67.46 34.85
C ARG A 73 -27.22 -67.74 33.65
N GLN A 74 -27.19 -68.99 33.17
CA GLN A 74 -26.42 -69.39 32.00
C GLN A 74 -26.84 -68.61 30.73
N LYS A 75 -28.15 -68.43 30.49
CA LYS A 75 -28.64 -67.62 29.37
C LYS A 75 -28.15 -66.17 29.45
N ARG A 76 -28.28 -65.54 30.62
CA ARG A 76 -27.79 -64.17 30.85
C ARG A 76 -26.28 -64.06 30.66
N GLU A 77 -25.49 -65.03 31.16
CA GLU A 77 -24.03 -65.06 30.98
C GLU A 77 -23.66 -65.21 29.49
N ILE A 78 -24.35 -66.08 28.74
CA ILE A 78 -24.14 -66.22 27.29
C ILE A 78 -24.52 -64.95 26.52
N GLU A 79 -25.65 -64.31 26.86
CA GLU A 79 -26.09 -63.06 26.22
C GLU A 79 -25.15 -61.89 26.51
N THR A 80 -24.67 -61.76 27.76
CA THR A 80 -23.69 -60.73 28.14
C THR A 80 -22.34 -60.96 27.47
N MET A 81 -21.83 -62.19 27.42
CA MET A 81 -20.59 -62.50 26.69
C MET A 81 -20.73 -62.29 25.18
N ARG A 82 -21.88 -62.61 24.57
CA ARG A 82 -22.13 -62.30 23.15
C ARG A 82 -22.13 -60.80 22.89
N ALA A 83 -22.87 -60.03 23.69
CA ALA A 83 -22.93 -58.57 23.54
C ALA A 83 -21.54 -57.91 23.73
N GLN A 84 -20.73 -58.42 24.67
CA GLN A 84 -19.35 -57.97 24.86
C GLN A 84 -18.46 -58.33 23.66
N ALA A 85 -18.50 -59.58 23.19
CA ALA A 85 -17.71 -60.02 22.05
C ALA A 85 -18.10 -59.30 20.74
N GLU A 86 -19.39 -59.04 20.52
CA GLU A 86 -19.88 -58.26 19.38
C GLU A 86 -19.40 -56.80 19.46
N ALA A 87 -19.51 -56.15 20.63
CA ALA A 87 -19.01 -54.79 20.83
C ALA A 87 -17.49 -54.68 20.65
N GLU A 88 -16.71 -55.61 21.19
CA GLU A 88 -15.26 -55.68 21.02
C GLU A 88 -14.88 -55.92 19.55
N THR A 89 -15.62 -56.78 18.84
CA THR A 89 -15.43 -57.00 17.39
C THR A 89 -15.69 -55.74 16.58
N GLU A 90 -16.74 -54.96 16.91
CA GLU A 90 -17.03 -53.69 16.23
C GLU A 90 -16.01 -52.60 16.56
N ILE A 91 -15.48 -52.54 17.79
CA ILE A 91 -14.38 -51.63 18.16
C ILE A 91 -13.14 -51.95 17.32
N VAL A 92 -12.70 -53.22 17.29
CA VAL A 92 -11.54 -53.64 16.50
C VAL A 92 -11.74 -53.39 14.99
N ARG A 93 -12.97 -53.60 14.46
CA ARG A 93 -13.31 -53.23 13.07
C ARG A 93 -13.19 -51.73 12.83
N ALA A 94 -13.68 -50.89 13.74
CA ALA A 94 -13.58 -49.44 13.62
C ALA A 94 -12.13 -48.94 13.71
N GLU A 95 -11.31 -49.54 14.58
CA GLU A 95 -9.88 -49.23 14.69
C GLU A 95 -9.09 -49.62 13.43
N GLU A 96 -9.30 -50.82 12.89
CA GLU A 96 -8.65 -51.25 11.65
C GLU A 96 -9.13 -50.45 10.43
N LEU A 97 -10.40 -50.02 10.39
CA LEU A 97 -10.89 -49.08 9.37
C LEU A 97 -10.22 -47.70 9.50
N LEU A 98 -10.13 -47.15 10.72
CA LEU A 98 -9.44 -45.88 10.98
C LEU A 98 -7.96 -45.97 10.57
N ARG A 99 -7.30 -47.09 10.89
CA ARG A 99 -5.90 -47.36 10.52
C ARG A 99 -5.71 -47.46 9.01
N ALA A 100 -6.61 -48.14 8.31
CA ALA A 100 -6.59 -48.23 6.85
C ALA A 100 -6.80 -46.85 6.19
N GLU A 101 -7.76 -46.06 6.67
CA GLU A 101 -8.03 -44.74 6.11
C GLU A 101 -6.92 -43.72 6.45
N MET A 102 -6.30 -43.80 7.63
CA MET A 102 -5.10 -43.00 7.94
C MET A 102 -3.92 -43.36 7.03
N ALA A 103 -3.69 -44.65 6.76
CA ALA A 103 -2.65 -45.09 5.83
C ALA A 103 -2.95 -44.59 4.41
N ARG A 104 -4.21 -44.64 3.98
CA ARG A 104 -4.67 -44.11 2.70
C ARG A 104 -4.45 -42.60 2.61
N ILE A 105 -4.95 -41.81 3.56
CA ILE A 105 -4.79 -40.34 3.59
C ILE A 105 -3.30 -39.98 3.55
N ARG A 106 -2.45 -40.66 4.31
CA ARG A 106 -1.00 -40.44 4.29
C ARG A 106 -0.40 -40.73 2.90
N THR A 107 -0.76 -41.84 2.26
CA THR A 107 -0.29 -42.13 0.90
C THR A 107 -0.84 -41.15 -0.14
N GLU A 108 -2.08 -40.67 -0.02
CA GLU A 108 -2.64 -39.63 -0.89
C GLU A 108 -1.93 -38.29 -0.70
N GLN A 109 -1.57 -37.92 0.54
CA GLN A 109 -0.77 -36.72 0.85
C GLN A 109 0.66 -36.82 0.31
N GLU A 110 1.36 -37.93 0.55
CA GLU A 110 2.72 -38.16 0.04
C GLU A 110 2.74 -38.16 -1.50
N LEU A 111 1.74 -38.80 -2.15
CA LEU A 111 1.57 -38.75 -3.61
C LEU A 111 1.20 -37.34 -4.11
N GLY A 112 0.40 -36.58 -3.36
CA GLY A 112 0.05 -35.19 -3.66
C GLY A 112 1.29 -34.29 -3.69
N VAL A 113 2.08 -34.32 -2.61
CA VAL A 113 3.35 -33.56 -2.51
C VAL A 113 4.34 -33.98 -3.61
N GLN A 114 4.44 -35.27 -3.92
CA GLN A 114 5.32 -35.74 -5.01
C GLN A 114 4.82 -35.28 -6.39
N ARG A 115 3.50 -35.22 -6.64
CA ARG A 115 2.94 -34.67 -7.88
C ARG A 115 3.19 -33.17 -7.98
N GLU A 116 2.95 -32.41 -6.93
CA GLU A 116 3.16 -30.96 -6.90
C GLU A 116 4.66 -30.61 -7.08
N ASN A 117 5.56 -31.34 -6.41
CA ASN A 117 7.00 -31.19 -6.62
C ASN A 117 7.40 -31.50 -8.06
N ARG A 118 6.88 -32.57 -8.66
CA ARG A 118 7.12 -32.91 -10.08
C ARG A 118 6.58 -31.84 -11.02
N GLU A 119 5.38 -31.32 -10.78
CA GLU A 119 4.80 -30.23 -11.59
C GLU A 119 5.61 -28.93 -11.46
N ARG A 120 6.06 -28.61 -10.25
CA ARG A 120 6.99 -27.50 -9.98
C ARG A 120 8.33 -27.69 -10.70
N GLU A 121 8.92 -28.88 -10.69
CA GLU A 121 10.15 -29.20 -11.42
C GLU A 121 9.96 -29.05 -12.93
N ILE A 122 8.84 -29.55 -13.48
CA ILE A 122 8.49 -29.41 -14.90
C ILE A 122 8.31 -27.93 -15.25
N ALA A 123 7.62 -27.14 -14.42
CA ALA A 123 7.40 -25.71 -14.63
C ALA A 123 8.72 -24.91 -14.55
N VAL A 124 9.59 -25.22 -13.60
CA VAL A 124 10.94 -24.63 -13.47
C VAL A 124 11.81 -25.01 -14.67
N ALA A 125 11.76 -26.27 -15.12
CA ALA A 125 12.48 -26.72 -16.31
C ALA A 125 11.96 -26.06 -17.59
N ALA A 126 10.65 -25.86 -17.72
CA ALA A 126 10.03 -25.12 -18.81
C ALA A 126 10.46 -23.64 -18.80
N LYS A 127 10.38 -22.96 -17.65
CA LYS A 127 10.83 -21.55 -17.52
C LYS A 127 12.33 -21.39 -17.73
N ASN A 128 13.15 -22.35 -17.29
CA ASN A 128 14.58 -22.35 -17.59
C ASN A 128 14.84 -22.55 -19.09
N ARG A 129 14.07 -23.42 -19.77
CA ARG A 129 14.16 -23.60 -21.23
C ARG A 129 13.74 -22.33 -21.97
N GLU A 130 12.64 -21.70 -21.60
CA GLU A 130 12.21 -20.39 -22.14
C GLU A 130 13.30 -19.34 -21.94
N ARG A 131 13.89 -19.24 -20.75
CA ARG A 131 14.98 -18.29 -20.46
C ARG A 131 16.23 -18.56 -21.32
N VAL A 132 16.64 -19.82 -21.46
CA VAL A 132 17.78 -20.18 -22.32
C VAL A 132 17.48 -19.85 -23.78
N LEU A 133 16.29 -20.21 -24.28
CA LEU A 133 15.87 -19.85 -25.64
C LEU A 133 15.85 -18.34 -25.86
N ALA A 134 15.34 -17.55 -24.90
CA ALA A 134 15.31 -16.10 -24.97
C ALA A 134 16.74 -15.49 -25.03
N ILE A 135 17.64 -15.97 -24.17
CA ILE A 135 19.06 -15.57 -24.18
C ILE A 135 19.73 -15.94 -25.51
N GLU A 136 19.48 -17.14 -26.03
CA GLU A 136 20.04 -17.58 -27.32
C GLU A 136 19.46 -16.75 -28.47
N THR A 137 18.18 -16.38 -28.45
CA THR A 137 17.59 -15.48 -29.46
C THR A 137 18.14 -14.06 -29.39
N GLU A 138 18.27 -13.46 -28.21
CA GLU A 138 18.90 -12.14 -28.07
C GLU A 138 20.37 -12.17 -28.51
N ARG A 139 21.08 -13.27 -28.22
CA ARG A 139 22.45 -13.48 -28.68
C ARG A 139 22.54 -13.58 -30.19
N ILE A 140 21.68 -14.38 -30.83
CA ILE A 140 21.61 -14.52 -32.29
C ILE A 140 21.23 -13.19 -32.95
N GLU A 141 20.28 -12.43 -32.40
CA GLU A 141 19.93 -11.10 -32.89
C GLU A 141 21.07 -10.11 -32.73
N LYS A 142 21.77 -10.11 -31.57
CA LYS A 142 22.95 -9.28 -31.34
C LYS A 142 24.07 -9.63 -32.31
N ASP A 143 24.38 -10.90 -32.52
CA ASP A 143 25.43 -11.35 -33.45
C ASP A 143 25.05 -10.99 -34.89
N ARG A 144 23.77 -11.12 -35.28
CA ARG A 144 23.24 -10.67 -36.57
C ARG A 144 23.33 -9.15 -36.75
N LEU A 145 23.00 -8.36 -35.72
CA LEU A 145 23.14 -6.91 -35.74
C LEU A 145 24.61 -6.49 -35.80
N LEU A 146 25.52 -7.18 -35.11
CA LEU A 146 26.96 -6.97 -35.20
C LEU A 146 27.49 -7.29 -36.61
N GLU A 147 26.98 -8.33 -37.27
CA GLU A 147 27.34 -8.63 -38.67
C GLU A 147 26.81 -7.56 -39.64
N VAL A 148 25.58 -7.08 -39.45
CA VAL A 148 25.03 -5.95 -40.22
C VAL A 148 25.87 -4.69 -40.01
N ILE A 149 26.18 -4.32 -38.76
CA ILE A 149 27.01 -3.15 -38.43
C ILE A 149 28.43 -3.31 -38.98
N ALA A 150 29.01 -4.51 -38.95
CA ALA A 150 30.33 -4.78 -39.54
C ALA A 150 30.31 -4.59 -41.05
N ARG A 151 29.28 -5.10 -41.73
CA ARG A 151 29.08 -4.95 -43.17
C ARG A 151 28.79 -3.51 -43.57
N GLU A 152 27.93 -2.81 -42.84
CA GLU A 152 27.67 -1.37 -43.02
C GLU A 152 28.96 -0.57 -42.85
N ARG A 153 29.72 -0.82 -41.76
CA ARG A 153 31.02 -0.19 -41.51
C ARG A 153 32.04 -0.49 -42.62
N GLU A 154 32.06 -1.70 -43.18
CA GLU A 154 32.92 -2.03 -44.33
C GLU A 154 32.48 -1.25 -45.58
N THR A 155 31.18 -1.18 -45.87
CA THR A 155 30.66 -0.39 -47.01
C THR A 155 30.89 1.11 -46.83
N GLU A 156 30.76 1.65 -45.62
CA GLU A 156 31.03 3.04 -45.28
C GLU A 156 32.53 3.35 -45.28
N LEU A 157 33.40 2.44 -44.85
CA LEU A 157 34.85 2.57 -45.02
C LEU A 157 35.24 2.53 -46.51
N SER A 158 34.57 1.73 -47.33
CA SER A 158 34.77 1.70 -48.79
C SER A 158 34.26 2.98 -49.48
N ARG A 159 33.11 3.52 -49.06
CA ARG A 159 32.61 4.84 -49.48
C ARG A 159 33.58 5.93 -49.08
N TYR A 160 33.95 6.01 -47.80
CA TYR A 160 34.90 6.98 -47.28
C TYR A 160 36.27 6.90 -47.95
N ALA A 161 36.75 5.71 -48.30
CA ALA A 161 37.99 5.56 -49.07
C ALA A 161 37.87 6.20 -50.47
N LYS A 162 36.79 5.90 -51.19
CA LYS A 162 36.48 6.52 -52.50
C LYS A 162 36.26 8.02 -52.41
N ASP A 163 35.53 8.49 -51.40
CA ASP A 163 35.28 9.90 -51.16
C ASP A 163 36.57 10.64 -50.78
N LYS A 164 37.48 9.98 -50.04
CA LYS A 164 38.81 10.51 -49.74
C LYS A 164 39.72 10.57 -50.97
N GLU A 165 39.66 9.58 -51.85
CA GLU A 165 40.34 9.62 -53.16
C GLU A 165 39.78 10.76 -54.03
N LEU A 166 38.45 10.88 -54.11
CA LEU A 166 37.75 11.98 -54.79
C LEU A 166 38.06 13.34 -54.18
N GLU A 167 38.19 13.47 -52.86
CA GLU A 167 38.60 14.72 -52.18
C GLU A 167 40.07 15.07 -52.46
N VAL A 168 40.95 14.07 -52.61
CA VAL A 168 42.34 14.30 -53.06
C VAL A 168 42.37 14.77 -54.51
N GLU A 169 41.62 14.14 -55.41
CA GLU A 169 41.49 14.59 -56.81
C GLU A 169 40.84 15.98 -56.90
N ARG A 170 39.76 16.24 -56.16
CA ARG A 170 39.12 17.57 -56.05
C ARG A 170 40.07 18.61 -55.51
N ARG A 171 40.92 18.27 -54.54
CA ARG A 171 41.94 19.18 -54.02
C ARG A 171 42.99 19.50 -55.07
N GLN A 172 43.46 18.51 -55.83
CA GLN A 172 44.37 18.73 -56.97
C GLN A 172 43.72 19.59 -58.07
N ILE A 173 42.46 19.32 -58.41
CA ILE A 173 41.69 20.14 -59.36
C ILE A 173 41.52 21.56 -58.82
N ALA A 174 41.22 21.73 -57.52
CA ALA A 174 41.09 23.04 -56.89
C ALA A 174 42.44 23.78 -56.79
N GLU A 175 43.56 23.07 -56.71
CA GLU A 175 44.92 23.62 -56.75
C GLU A 175 45.25 24.13 -58.17
N VAL A 176 45.03 23.31 -59.20
CA VAL A 176 45.14 23.72 -60.61
C VAL A 176 44.18 24.86 -60.97
N VAL A 177 42.96 24.86 -60.43
CA VAL A 177 42.00 25.97 -60.62
C VAL A 177 42.44 27.21 -59.84
N ARG A 178 43.05 27.09 -58.66
CA ARG A 178 43.63 28.25 -57.94
C ARG A 178 44.83 28.83 -58.68
N GLU A 179 45.71 28.01 -59.22
CA GLU A 179 46.81 28.45 -60.09
C GLU A 179 46.26 29.16 -61.33
N ARG A 180 45.28 28.55 -62.01
CA ARG A 180 44.61 29.14 -63.17
C ARG A 180 43.92 30.45 -62.85
N VAL A 181 43.17 30.53 -61.75
CA VAL A 181 42.49 31.76 -61.29
C VAL A 181 43.49 32.80 -60.81
N ALA A 182 44.64 32.42 -60.24
CA ALA A 182 45.72 33.35 -59.93
C ALA A 182 46.34 33.93 -61.20
N VAL A 183 46.62 33.10 -62.21
CA VAL A 183 47.10 33.56 -63.52
C VAL A 183 46.05 34.45 -64.20
N GLU A 184 44.79 34.00 -64.33
CA GLU A 184 43.69 34.78 -64.91
C GLU A 184 43.46 36.10 -64.15
N ARG A 185 43.60 36.10 -62.82
CA ARG A 185 43.57 37.32 -62.00
C ARG A 185 44.76 38.24 -62.29
N THR A 186 45.99 37.72 -62.40
CA THR A 186 47.13 38.57 -62.78
C THR A 186 46.98 39.14 -64.19
N VAL A 187 46.44 38.37 -65.14
CA VAL A 187 46.12 38.84 -66.49
C VAL A 187 45.03 39.91 -66.45
N ALA A 188 43.95 39.72 -65.68
CA ALA A 188 42.89 40.70 -65.51
C ALA A 188 43.35 41.98 -64.79
N GLU A 189 44.18 41.87 -63.75
CA GLU A 189 44.78 43.02 -63.05
C GLU A 189 45.74 43.79 -63.99
N GLN A 190 46.52 43.09 -64.83
CA GLN A 190 47.35 43.72 -65.86
C GLN A 190 46.49 44.39 -66.94
N GLU A 191 45.43 43.74 -67.45
CA GLU A 191 44.50 44.33 -68.41
C GLU A 191 43.78 45.57 -67.86
N GLU A 192 43.28 45.51 -66.63
CA GLU A 192 42.71 46.66 -65.91
C GLU A 192 43.74 47.78 -65.75
N SER A 193 44.98 47.46 -65.38
CA SER A 193 46.04 48.46 -65.25
C SER A 193 46.39 49.12 -66.60
N ILE A 194 46.38 48.36 -67.70
CA ILE A 194 46.62 48.86 -69.06
C ILE A 194 45.44 49.71 -69.53
N LYS A 195 44.20 49.29 -69.28
CA LYS A 195 42.98 50.08 -69.57
C LYS A 195 42.97 51.38 -68.77
N ARG A 196 43.30 51.32 -67.48
CA ARG A 196 43.38 52.49 -66.58
C ARG A 196 44.50 53.44 -67.00
N LEU A 197 45.69 52.94 -67.35
CA LEU A 197 46.79 53.76 -67.87
C LEU A 197 46.37 54.44 -69.17
N ARG A 198 45.79 53.72 -70.14
CA ARG A 198 45.29 54.30 -71.38
C ARG A 198 44.24 55.39 -71.15
N ALA A 199 43.28 55.15 -70.26
CA ALA A 199 42.25 56.12 -69.92
C ALA A 199 42.82 57.38 -69.22
N VAL A 200 43.82 57.22 -68.35
CA VAL A 200 44.53 58.35 -67.73
C VAL A 200 45.34 59.14 -68.78
N GLU A 201 46.13 58.47 -69.62
CA GLU A 201 46.92 59.09 -70.70
C GLU A 201 46.05 59.77 -71.78
N GLU A 202 44.85 59.26 -72.03
CA GLU A 202 43.86 59.89 -72.93
C GLU A 202 43.20 61.10 -72.26
N ALA A 203 42.80 60.99 -70.98
CA ALA A 203 42.29 62.11 -70.21
C ALA A 203 43.33 63.23 -70.00
N GLU A 204 44.60 62.89 -69.78
CA GLU A 204 45.69 63.88 -69.68
C GLU A 204 45.95 64.56 -71.02
N ARG A 205 45.98 63.83 -72.14
CA ARG A 205 46.09 64.46 -73.47
C ARG A 205 44.93 65.39 -73.78
N HIS A 206 43.69 64.99 -73.48
CA HIS A 206 42.52 65.87 -73.62
C HIS A 206 42.60 67.10 -72.71
N ARG A 207 43.02 66.92 -71.44
CA ARG A 207 43.23 68.03 -70.51
C ARG A 207 44.31 68.98 -70.99
N GLN A 208 45.46 68.48 -71.45
CA GLN A 208 46.55 69.29 -72.00
C GLN A 208 46.09 70.06 -73.25
N THR A 209 45.37 69.41 -74.17
CA THR A 209 44.80 70.10 -75.35
C THR A 209 43.83 71.21 -74.94
N ALA A 210 42.95 70.97 -73.96
CA ALA A 210 42.01 71.96 -73.46
C ALA A 210 42.70 73.13 -72.74
N VAL A 211 43.76 72.86 -71.96
CA VAL A 211 44.57 73.90 -71.31
C VAL A 211 45.30 74.74 -72.35
N ILE A 212 45.98 74.13 -73.32
CA ILE A 212 46.69 74.87 -74.39
C ILE A 212 45.72 75.74 -75.20
N LEU A 213 44.52 75.22 -75.52
CA LEU A 213 43.50 76.00 -76.21
C LEU A 213 43.04 77.19 -75.36
N ALA A 214 42.70 76.97 -74.09
CA ALA A 214 42.27 78.02 -73.17
C ALA A 214 43.37 79.06 -72.91
N GLU A 215 44.63 78.66 -72.81
CA GLU A 215 45.79 79.54 -72.72
C GLU A 215 45.96 80.37 -74.01
N SER A 216 45.77 79.76 -75.19
CA SER A 216 45.84 80.49 -76.46
C SER A 216 44.73 81.54 -76.59
N GLU A 217 43.50 81.21 -76.22
CA GLU A 217 42.38 82.17 -76.19
C GLU A 217 42.58 83.28 -75.15
N ALA A 218 43.11 82.94 -73.97
CA ALA A 218 43.41 83.90 -72.93
C ALA A 218 44.54 84.86 -73.34
N GLN A 219 45.59 84.35 -74.00
CA GLN A 219 46.66 85.17 -74.56
C GLN A 219 46.16 86.06 -75.71
N GLU A 220 45.32 85.55 -76.60
CA GLU A 220 44.73 86.36 -77.67
C GLU A 220 43.85 87.49 -77.12
N LYS A 221 43.00 87.20 -76.13
CA LYS A 221 42.19 88.22 -75.42
C LYS A 221 43.08 89.23 -74.70
N LEU A 222 44.06 88.79 -73.93
CA LEU A 222 45.01 89.66 -73.22
C LEU A 222 45.74 90.62 -74.17
N VAL A 223 46.22 90.13 -75.32
CA VAL A 223 46.88 90.98 -76.33
C VAL A 223 45.91 91.98 -76.96
N LYS A 224 44.67 91.58 -77.25
CA LYS A 224 43.62 92.50 -77.75
C LYS A 224 43.28 93.56 -76.71
N ASP A 225 43.10 93.19 -75.45
CA ASP A 225 42.73 94.11 -74.37
C ASP A 225 43.87 95.09 -74.05
N ILE A 226 45.13 94.63 -74.02
CA ILE A 226 46.29 95.51 -73.88
C ILE A 226 46.39 96.48 -75.06
N LYS A 227 46.22 96.02 -76.30
CA LYS A 227 46.28 96.91 -77.47
C LYS A 227 45.11 97.89 -77.54
N ALA A 228 43.91 97.48 -77.12
CA ALA A 228 42.76 98.37 -76.98
C ALA A 228 43.00 99.43 -75.88
N ALA A 229 43.57 99.04 -74.73
CA ALA A 229 43.91 99.95 -73.65
C ALA A 229 45.03 100.93 -74.03
N GLU A 230 46.09 100.48 -74.71
CA GLU A 230 47.14 101.35 -75.25
C GLU A 230 46.58 102.37 -76.26
N ALA A 231 45.73 101.92 -77.19
CA ALA A 231 45.09 102.80 -78.16
C ALA A 231 44.15 103.82 -77.49
N ALA A 232 43.39 103.40 -76.47
CA ALA A 232 42.54 104.28 -75.68
C ALA A 232 43.37 105.30 -74.87
N ALA A 233 44.50 104.90 -74.29
CA ALA A 233 45.40 105.79 -73.57
C ALA A 233 46.01 106.86 -74.48
N GLN A 234 46.49 106.48 -75.67
CA GLN A 234 46.99 107.43 -76.68
C GLN A 234 45.88 108.38 -77.16
N ALA A 235 44.67 107.88 -77.42
CA ALA A 235 43.53 108.71 -77.80
C ALA A 235 43.11 109.69 -76.68
N ALA A 236 43.18 109.28 -75.42
CA ALA A 236 42.95 110.14 -74.26
C ALA A 236 44.03 111.22 -74.14
N GLU A 237 45.31 110.89 -74.33
CA GLU A 237 46.41 111.87 -74.30
C GLU A 237 46.25 112.92 -75.42
N HIS A 238 45.95 112.49 -76.66
CA HIS A 238 45.67 113.42 -77.76
C HIS A 238 44.44 114.31 -77.48
N THR A 239 43.40 113.75 -76.84
CA THR A 239 42.22 114.52 -76.42
C THR A 239 42.55 115.55 -75.34
N ALA A 240 43.36 115.18 -74.35
CA ALA A 240 43.81 116.08 -73.28
C ALA A 240 44.69 117.22 -73.83
N ARG A 241 45.65 116.92 -74.71
CA ARG A 241 46.46 117.95 -75.41
C ARG A 241 45.57 118.90 -76.22
N LYS A 242 44.58 118.38 -76.96
CA LYS A 242 43.61 119.20 -77.70
C LYS A 242 42.80 120.12 -76.78
N GLN A 243 42.34 119.62 -75.63
CA GLN A 243 41.62 120.44 -74.64
C GLN A 243 42.50 121.53 -74.03
N LEU A 244 43.77 121.26 -73.72
CA LEU A 244 44.72 122.27 -73.24
C LEU A 244 44.89 123.42 -74.25
N THR A 245 45.18 123.11 -75.53
CA THR A 245 45.27 124.16 -76.57
C THR A 245 43.98 124.96 -76.76
N LEU A 246 42.81 124.32 -76.58
CA LEU A 246 41.52 125.02 -76.63
C LEU A 246 41.28 125.91 -75.39
N ALA A 247 41.78 125.52 -74.22
CA ALA A 247 41.70 126.30 -72.99
C ALA A 247 42.63 127.53 -73.06
N GLU A 248 43.88 127.36 -73.51
CA GLU A 248 44.82 128.47 -73.72
C GLU A 248 44.29 129.49 -74.73
N ALA A 249 43.71 129.03 -75.85
CA ALA A 249 43.07 129.90 -76.83
C ALA A 249 41.89 130.68 -76.22
N ARG A 250 41.02 130.02 -75.43
CA ARG A 250 39.88 130.66 -74.76
C ARG A 250 40.30 131.69 -73.71
N GLN A 251 41.30 131.36 -72.90
CA GLN A 251 41.84 132.32 -71.91
C GLN A 251 42.31 133.59 -72.61
N ARG A 252 43.06 133.44 -73.71
CA ARG A 252 43.61 134.57 -74.45
C ARG A 252 42.54 135.43 -75.16
N THR A 253 41.43 134.84 -75.58
CA THR A 253 40.25 135.61 -76.04
C THR A 253 39.59 136.37 -74.88
N ALA A 254 39.39 135.71 -73.73
CA ALA A 254 38.73 136.31 -72.57
C ALA A 254 39.54 137.48 -71.96
N GLU A 255 40.87 137.40 -71.96
CA GLU A 255 41.76 138.50 -71.56
C GLU A 255 41.56 139.75 -72.44
N LEU A 256 41.48 139.57 -73.77
CA LEU A 256 41.23 140.65 -74.72
C LEU A 256 39.81 141.24 -74.61
N GLU A 257 38.81 140.43 -74.31
CA GLU A 257 37.43 140.87 -74.07
C GLU A 257 37.30 141.63 -72.73
N ALA A 258 38.00 141.20 -71.68
CA ALA A 258 38.03 141.87 -70.40
C ALA A 258 38.59 143.30 -70.52
N ASP A 259 39.73 143.48 -71.20
CA ASP A 259 40.32 144.80 -71.47
C ASP A 259 39.40 145.73 -72.26
N ALA A 260 38.56 145.18 -73.15
CA ALA A 260 37.57 145.94 -73.90
C ALA A 260 36.36 146.36 -73.03
N THR A 261 35.86 145.46 -72.17
CA THR A 261 34.69 145.75 -71.31
C THR A 261 34.96 146.75 -70.21
N ILE A 262 36.17 146.76 -69.61
CA ILE A 262 36.56 147.75 -68.59
C ILE A 262 36.43 149.18 -69.13
N ARG A 263 36.90 149.42 -70.36
CA ARG A 263 36.82 150.74 -71.03
C ARG A 263 35.38 151.19 -71.36
N LEU A 264 34.44 150.25 -71.47
CA LEU A 264 33.02 150.57 -71.68
C LEU A 264 32.30 150.85 -70.35
N ALA A 265 32.65 150.12 -69.29
CA ALA A 265 32.01 150.25 -67.98
C ALA A 265 32.20 151.65 -67.37
N GLU A 266 33.40 152.23 -67.48
CA GLU A 266 33.70 153.60 -67.02
C GLU A 266 32.79 154.67 -67.65
N GLY A 267 32.33 154.47 -68.89
CA GLY A 267 31.37 155.36 -69.55
C GLY A 267 29.93 155.26 -69.02
N THR A 268 29.56 154.13 -68.43
CA THR A 268 28.16 153.83 -68.04
C THR A 268 27.81 154.18 -66.59
N GLN A 269 28.78 154.16 -65.66
CA GLN A 269 28.53 154.48 -64.25
C GLN A 269 28.02 155.91 -64.00
N ALA A 270 28.22 156.83 -64.95
CA ALA A 270 27.83 158.23 -64.81
C ALA A 270 26.31 158.49 -64.95
N GLN A 271 25.49 157.53 -65.40
CA GLN A 271 24.19 157.85 -66.01
C GLN A 271 22.89 157.49 -65.27
N ALA A 272 22.87 156.58 -64.28
CA ALA A 272 21.58 156.13 -63.73
C ALA A 272 21.59 155.72 -62.24
N ALA A 273 20.77 156.42 -61.45
CA ALA A 273 20.32 156.04 -60.12
C ALA A 273 18.81 156.36 -59.96
N ALA A 274 18.11 155.62 -59.09
CA ALA A 274 16.71 155.79 -58.63
C ALA A 274 15.58 155.49 -59.66
N GLU A 275 14.44 154.85 -59.34
CA GLU A 275 13.98 154.02 -58.17
C GLU A 275 12.58 153.40 -58.50
N GLY A 276 12.00 152.52 -57.66
CA GLY A 276 10.55 152.16 -57.73
C GLY A 276 10.08 150.87 -57.02
N LEU A 277 8.94 150.93 -56.28
CA LEU A 277 8.41 149.83 -55.43
C LEU A 277 6.85 149.95 -55.23
N ALA A 278 6.15 148.83 -54.94
CA ALA A 278 4.69 148.64 -54.62
C ALA A 278 3.69 148.60 -55.83
N GLN A 279 2.50 147.94 -55.86
CA GLN A 279 1.68 147.16 -54.88
C GLN A 279 0.62 146.23 -55.59
N VAL A 280 0.38 144.99 -55.10
CA VAL A 280 -0.90 144.28 -54.71
C VAL A 280 -2.19 144.21 -55.62
N GLN A 281 -2.87 143.02 -55.68
CA GLN A 281 -4.34 142.66 -55.53
C GLN A 281 -5.17 141.80 -56.59
N VAL A 282 -6.02 140.85 -56.07
CA VAL A 282 -7.35 140.24 -56.53
C VAL A 282 -7.52 139.06 -57.57
N SER A 283 -8.51 138.16 -57.28
CA SER A 283 -9.45 137.25 -58.09
C SER A 283 -8.98 135.98 -58.88
N GLU A 284 -9.79 134.92 -59.21
CA GLU A 284 -11.14 134.35 -58.86
C GLU A 284 -11.43 132.92 -59.49
N ARG A 285 -12.64 132.32 -59.23
CA ARG A 285 -13.42 131.27 -59.99
C ARG A 285 -13.22 129.75 -59.60
N GLU A 286 -14.19 128.79 -59.64
CA GLU A 286 -15.69 128.77 -59.80
C GLU A 286 -16.40 127.50 -59.17
N ALA A 287 -17.47 126.88 -59.77
CA ALA A 287 -18.48 126.02 -59.09
C ALA A 287 -19.17 124.88 -59.94
N GLU A 288 -20.35 124.36 -59.48
CA GLU A 288 -21.39 123.49 -60.14
C GLU A 288 -21.23 121.92 -60.15
N ALA A 289 -22.28 121.03 -60.09
CA ALA A 289 -23.73 121.13 -59.73
C ALA A 289 -24.51 119.76 -59.61
N LEU A 290 -25.52 119.68 -58.70
CA LEU A 290 -26.84 118.95 -58.73
C LEU A 290 -26.96 117.37 -58.80
N GLU A 291 -28.14 116.71 -58.66
CA GLU A 291 -29.23 116.67 -57.62
C GLU A 291 -30.36 115.62 -57.99
N LYS A 292 -31.21 115.21 -57.01
CA LYS A 292 -32.59 114.61 -57.11
C LYS A 292 -32.86 113.22 -57.74
N LEU A 293 -33.47 112.31 -56.94
CA LEU A 293 -34.93 111.99 -56.97
C LEU A 293 -35.30 111.07 -55.78
N GLY A 294 -36.27 111.45 -54.93
CA GLY A 294 -36.68 110.60 -53.80
C GLY A 294 -37.77 111.21 -52.91
N ARG A 295 -39.04 110.99 -53.27
CA ARG A 295 -40.22 111.35 -52.45
C ARG A 295 -41.30 110.27 -52.57
N ALA A 296 -41.97 110.00 -51.45
CA ALA A 296 -43.19 109.19 -51.25
C ALA A 296 -43.05 107.66 -51.00
N GLU A 297 -42.62 107.29 -49.78
CA GLU A 297 -42.73 105.92 -49.24
C GLU A 297 -43.55 105.89 -47.93
N ALA A 298 -44.88 105.92 -48.02
CA ALA A 298 -45.76 105.85 -46.83
C ALA A 298 -47.16 105.25 -47.08
N ALA A 299 -47.35 104.41 -48.10
CA ALA A 299 -48.70 104.00 -48.54
C ALA A 299 -48.98 102.49 -48.68
N VAL A 300 -47.97 101.61 -48.70
CA VAL A 300 -48.15 100.16 -49.01
C VAL A 300 -48.02 99.26 -47.78
N ALA A 301 -48.63 99.66 -46.66
CA ALA A 301 -48.73 98.84 -45.45
C ALA A 301 -49.83 97.74 -45.52
N ARG A 302 -50.30 97.37 -46.72
CA ARG A 302 -51.47 96.49 -46.91
C ARG A 302 -51.17 95.08 -47.45
N GLU A 303 -49.91 94.76 -47.74
CA GLU A 303 -49.52 93.47 -48.36
C GLU A 303 -48.91 92.46 -47.36
N LYS A 304 -49.16 92.63 -46.06
CA LYS A 304 -48.59 91.78 -44.98
C LYS A 304 -49.53 90.69 -44.42
N ALA A 305 -50.65 90.41 -45.10
CA ALA A 305 -51.71 89.56 -44.56
C ALA A 305 -51.75 88.10 -45.09
N LEU A 306 -51.08 87.78 -46.21
CA LEU A 306 -51.19 86.44 -46.83
C LEU A 306 -50.06 85.46 -46.46
N SER A 307 -48.95 85.94 -45.90
CA SER A 307 -47.75 85.13 -45.58
C SER A 307 -47.84 84.30 -44.28
N ARG A 308 -49.01 84.19 -43.63
CA ARG A 308 -49.16 83.47 -42.34
C ARG A 308 -49.88 82.12 -42.42
N ALA A 309 -50.38 81.73 -43.59
CA ALA A 309 -51.04 80.44 -43.78
C ALA A 309 -50.04 79.29 -44.04
N GLU A 310 -48.94 79.58 -44.76
CA GLU A 310 -47.95 78.56 -45.18
C GLU A 310 -46.98 78.12 -44.06
N GLU A 311 -46.85 78.93 -43.00
CA GLU A 311 -45.90 78.70 -41.90
C GLU A 311 -46.37 77.60 -40.93
N ILE A 312 -47.69 77.46 -40.74
CA ILE A 312 -48.28 76.53 -39.77
C ILE A 312 -48.25 75.07 -40.27
N GLU A 313 -48.40 74.85 -41.59
CA GLU A 313 -48.41 73.49 -42.16
C GLU A 313 -47.01 72.83 -42.14
N ARG A 314 -45.94 73.63 -42.24
CA ARG A 314 -44.54 73.14 -42.18
C ARG A 314 -44.13 72.70 -40.77
N ILE A 315 -44.65 73.33 -39.72
CA ILE A 315 -44.29 73.00 -38.33
C ILE A 315 -44.87 71.63 -37.95
N ALA A 316 -46.13 71.37 -38.30
CA ALA A 316 -46.80 70.09 -38.00
C ALA A 316 -46.13 68.88 -38.69
N GLN A 317 -45.60 69.04 -39.90
CA GLN A 317 -44.89 67.97 -40.62
C GLN A 317 -43.50 67.69 -40.05
N ALA A 318 -42.85 68.67 -39.41
CA ALA A 318 -41.53 68.51 -38.80
C ALA A 318 -41.57 67.71 -37.49
N GLU A 319 -42.55 67.96 -36.61
CA GLU A 319 -42.67 67.25 -35.33
C GLU A 319 -42.98 65.76 -35.52
N ALA A 320 -43.89 65.43 -36.45
CA ALA A 320 -44.26 64.04 -36.77
C ALA A 320 -43.10 63.21 -37.36
N ALA A 321 -42.08 63.85 -37.94
CA ALA A 321 -40.87 63.19 -38.42
C ALA A 321 -39.84 63.00 -37.28
N ALA A 322 -39.68 64.01 -36.42
CA ALA A 322 -38.75 63.97 -35.30
C ALA A 322 -39.07 62.84 -34.30
N ASP A 323 -40.35 62.60 -34.00
CA ASP A 323 -40.73 61.58 -33.03
C ASP A 323 -40.62 60.14 -33.59
N ARG A 324 -40.77 59.94 -34.91
CA ARG A 324 -40.48 58.65 -35.55
C ARG A 324 -38.99 58.31 -35.49
N GLN A 325 -38.10 59.27 -35.71
CA GLN A 325 -36.65 59.03 -35.59
C GLN A 325 -36.23 58.74 -34.14
N LYS A 326 -36.79 59.44 -33.14
CA LYS A 326 -36.53 59.14 -31.72
C LYS A 326 -37.00 57.75 -31.31
N ALA A 327 -38.13 57.27 -31.85
CA ALA A 327 -38.64 55.93 -31.58
C ALA A 327 -37.75 54.83 -32.17
N LEU A 328 -37.30 54.99 -33.42
CA LEU A 328 -36.40 54.04 -34.09
C LEU A 328 -35.01 53.99 -33.41
N ALA A 329 -34.43 55.15 -33.06
CA ALA A 329 -33.14 55.20 -32.37
C ALA A 329 -33.16 54.46 -31.02
N ARG A 330 -34.25 54.59 -30.24
CA ARG A 330 -34.41 53.87 -28.96
C ARG A 330 -34.61 52.36 -29.14
N ALA A 331 -35.27 51.93 -30.22
CA ALA A 331 -35.41 50.51 -30.52
C ALA A 331 -34.05 49.87 -30.86
N GLU A 332 -33.25 50.54 -31.70
CA GLU A 332 -31.88 50.10 -32.02
C GLU A 332 -30.93 50.11 -30.81
N GLU A 333 -31.07 51.09 -29.92
CA GLU A 333 -30.27 51.17 -28.69
C GLU A 333 -30.56 49.99 -27.75
N ILE A 334 -31.84 49.66 -27.55
CA ILE A 334 -32.27 48.51 -26.74
C ILE A 334 -31.79 47.18 -27.37
N GLU A 335 -31.86 47.03 -28.69
CA GLU A 335 -31.38 45.83 -29.37
C GLU A 335 -29.85 45.66 -29.23
N LYS A 336 -29.08 46.75 -29.37
CA LYS A 336 -27.62 46.73 -29.20
C LYS A 336 -27.22 46.43 -27.74
N VAL A 337 -27.94 46.96 -26.76
CA VAL A 337 -27.71 46.65 -25.33
C VAL A 337 -28.02 45.17 -25.04
N ALA A 338 -29.15 44.64 -25.52
CA ALA A 338 -29.50 43.24 -25.33
C ALA A 338 -28.49 42.27 -26.00
N GLN A 339 -27.97 42.62 -27.18
CA GLN A 339 -26.90 41.85 -27.84
C GLN A 339 -25.56 41.93 -27.07
N ALA A 340 -25.25 43.08 -26.46
CA ALA A 340 -24.06 43.25 -25.62
C ALA A 340 -24.16 42.44 -24.30
N GLU A 341 -25.31 42.44 -23.63
CA GLU A 341 -25.53 41.64 -22.43
C GLU A 341 -25.48 40.13 -22.72
N ALA A 342 -26.15 39.68 -23.79
CA ALA A 342 -26.13 38.27 -24.20
C ALA A 342 -24.72 37.78 -24.58
N THR A 343 -23.87 38.63 -25.17
CA THR A 343 -22.47 38.28 -25.48
C THR A 343 -21.59 38.31 -24.23
N ALA A 344 -21.78 39.26 -23.32
CA ALA A 344 -21.07 39.33 -22.05
C ALA A 344 -21.37 38.10 -21.16
N ASP A 345 -22.63 37.69 -21.04
CA ASP A 345 -22.99 36.52 -20.25
C ASP A 345 -22.52 35.19 -20.87
N ARG A 346 -22.51 35.11 -22.20
CA ARG A 346 -21.89 33.97 -22.91
C ARG A 346 -20.39 33.89 -22.68
N GLN A 347 -19.69 35.03 -22.62
CA GLN A 347 -18.25 35.07 -22.28
C GLN A 347 -18.00 34.67 -20.82
N LYS A 348 -18.81 35.14 -19.86
CA LYS A 348 -18.73 34.71 -18.45
C LYS A 348 -18.95 33.21 -18.30
N ALA A 349 -19.93 32.64 -19.01
CA ALA A 349 -20.22 31.21 -18.98
C ALA A 349 -19.06 30.37 -19.54
N LEU A 350 -18.45 30.79 -20.66
CA LEU A 350 -17.28 30.13 -21.24
C LEU A 350 -16.07 30.20 -20.30
N ALA A 351 -15.75 31.37 -19.75
CA ALA A 351 -14.66 31.52 -18.78
C ALA A 351 -14.86 30.68 -17.50
N HIS A 352 -16.11 30.49 -17.07
CA HIS A 352 -16.44 29.62 -15.94
C HIS A 352 -16.26 28.13 -16.29
N ALA A 353 -16.63 27.71 -17.51
CA ALA A 353 -16.41 26.35 -18.00
C ALA A 353 -14.91 26.04 -18.14
N GLU A 354 -14.13 26.93 -18.77
CA GLU A 354 -12.67 26.81 -18.89
C GLU A 354 -11.98 26.72 -17.52
N LYS A 355 -12.43 27.53 -16.55
CA LYS A 355 -11.92 27.48 -15.17
C LYS A 355 -12.21 26.13 -14.49
N ILE A 356 -13.41 25.57 -14.67
CA ILE A 356 -13.75 24.24 -14.13
C ILE A 356 -12.89 23.16 -14.80
N GLU A 357 -12.69 23.23 -16.11
CA GLU A 357 -11.86 22.27 -16.85
C GLU A 357 -10.39 22.34 -16.39
N GLN A 358 -9.82 23.54 -16.24
CA GLN A 358 -8.47 23.73 -15.71
C GLN A 358 -8.31 23.21 -14.29
N ILE A 359 -9.30 23.42 -13.41
CA ILE A 359 -9.29 22.86 -12.05
C ILE A 359 -9.33 21.33 -12.10
N GLY A 360 -10.23 20.74 -12.90
CA GLY A 360 -10.32 19.28 -13.05
C GLY A 360 -9.05 18.65 -13.64
N GLN A 361 -8.40 19.30 -14.60
CA GLN A 361 -7.10 18.87 -15.13
C GLN A 361 -5.97 19.00 -14.10
N ALA A 362 -5.97 20.05 -13.27
CA ALA A 362 -5.01 20.24 -12.19
C ALA A 362 -5.18 19.21 -11.06
N GLU A 363 -6.42 18.90 -10.69
CA GLU A 363 -6.73 17.86 -9.68
C GLU A 363 -6.36 16.46 -10.20
N ALA A 364 -6.75 16.11 -11.43
CA ALA A 364 -6.40 14.82 -12.04
C ALA A 364 -4.88 14.61 -12.20
N THR A 365 -4.12 15.68 -12.49
CA THR A 365 -2.65 15.60 -12.56
C THR A 365 -2.02 15.53 -11.17
N ALA A 366 -2.53 16.28 -10.19
CA ALA A 366 -2.06 16.20 -8.79
C ALA A 366 -2.31 14.81 -8.18
N ASP A 367 -3.48 14.21 -8.40
CA ASP A 367 -3.80 12.88 -7.88
C ASP A 367 -3.01 11.77 -8.59
N ARG A 368 -2.77 11.92 -9.91
CA ARG A 368 -1.85 11.04 -10.62
C ARG A 368 -0.42 11.13 -10.08
N GLN A 369 0.07 12.32 -9.74
CA GLN A 369 1.39 12.50 -9.13
C GLN A 369 1.44 11.91 -7.71
N LYS A 370 0.42 12.12 -6.86
CA LYS A 370 0.33 11.48 -5.54
C LYS A 370 0.34 9.95 -5.64
N ALA A 371 -0.41 9.38 -6.58
CA ALA A 371 -0.47 7.93 -6.80
C ALA A 371 0.88 7.36 -7.26
N LEU A 372 1.60 8.06 -8.15
CA LEU A 372 2.94 7.68 -8.59
C LEU A 372 3.95 7.76 -7.43
N ALA A 373 3.97 8.87 -6.68
CA ALA A 373 4.86 9.03 -5.52
C ALA A 373 4.58 7.99 -4.42
N ALA A 374 3.32 7.63 -4.19
CA ALA A 374 2.95 6.56 -3.26
C ALA A 374 3.42 5.17 -3.74
N ALA A 375 3.30 4.88 -5.04
CA ALA A 375 3.76 3.63 -5.64
C ALA A 375 5.30 3.52 -5.64
N GLU A 376 6.01 4.62 -5.89
CA GLU A 376 7.47 4.70 -5.79
C GLU A 376 7.93 4.55 -4.33
N GLY A 377 7.32 5.28 -3.38
CA GLY A 377 7.61 5.15 -1.96
C GLY A 377 7.34 3.74 -1.40
N ALA A 378 6.32 3.03 -1.90
CA ALA A 378 6.07 1.64 -1.55
C ALA A 378 7.13 0.69 -2.15
N ARG A 379 7.58 0.93 -3.38
CA ARG A 379 8.63 0.14 -4.04
C ARG A 379 9.99 0.32 -3.35
N GLU A 380 10.37 1.55 -3.02
CA GLU A 380 11.65 1.80 -2.34
C GLU A 380 11.67 1.25 -0.91
N LYS A 381 10.53 1.27 -0.18
CA LYS A 381 10.42 0.54 1.10
C LYS A 381 10.64 -0.96 0.93
N LEU A 382 9.94 -1.60 -0.02
CA LEU A 382 10.11 -3.04 -0.26
C LEU A 382 11.54 -3.42 -0.69
N LYS A 383 12.24 -2.55 -1.43
CA LYS A 383 13.68 -2.73 -1.72
C LYS A 383 14.53 -2.59 -0.46
N ALA A 384 14.34 -1.53 0.32
CA ALA A 384 15.08 -1.30 1.55
C ALA A 384 14.87 -2.43 2.58
N ASP A 385 13.65 -2.97 2.68
CA ASP A 385 13.34 -4.13 3.51
C ASP A 385 14.05 -5.40 2.99
N ALA A 386 14.04 -5.63 1.67
CA ALA A 386 14.74 -6.77 1.05
C ALA A 386 16.27 -6.66 1.17
N GLU A 387 16.83 -5.47 1.02
CA GLU A 387 18.26 -5.19 1.21
C GLU A 387 18.65 -5.31 2.69
N GLY A 388 17.82 -4.82 3.61
CA GLY A 388 18.02 -5.00 5.05
C GLY A 388 17.99 -6.46 5.50
N VAL A 389 17.05 -7.26 4.97
CA VAL A 389 17.02 -8.72 5.19
C VAL A 389 18.26 -9.39 4.58
N ARG A 390 18.67 -8.99 3.37
CA ARG A 390 19.87 -9.54 2.71
C ARG A 390 21.15 -9.25 3.49
N GLU A 391 21.37 -8.01 3.91
CA GLU A 391 22.56 -7.64 4.68
C GLU A 391 22.54 -8.27 6.08
N LYS A 392 21.36 -8.41 6.71
CA LYS A 392 21.23 -9.16 7.96
C LYS A 392 21.63 -10.63 7.78
N LEU A 393 21.10 -11.32 6.77
CA LEU A 393 21.45 -12.72 6.47
C LEU A 393 22.93 -12.88 6.10
N LYS A 394 23.51 -11.88 5.42
CA LYS A 394 24.95 -11.87 5.10
C LYS A 394 25.81 -11.69 6.35
N ALA A 395 25.46 -10.76 7.24
CA ALA A 395 26.13 -10.57 8.52
C ALA A 395 25.97 -11.77 9.46
N GLU A 396 24.83 -12.45 9.44
CA GLU A 396 24.62 -13.72 10.16
C GLU A 396 25.49 -14.84 9.57
N ALA A 397 25.59 -14.96 8.24
CA ALA A 397 26.46 -15.93 7.60
C ALA A 397 27.96 -15.69 7.86
N GLU A 398 28.41 -14.43 7.78
CA GLU A 398 29.78 -14.02 8.12
C GLU A 398 30.05 -14.27 9.62
N GLY A 399 29.12 -13.91 10.52
CA GLY A 399 29.24 -14.19 11.95
C GLY A 399 29.21 -15.68 12.33
N ILE A 400 28.53 -16.52 11.57
CA ILE A 400 28.57 -17.99 11.72
C ILE A 400 29.89 -18.55 11.19
N HIS A 401 30.39 -18.04 10.07
CA HIS A 401 31.69 -18.41 9.52
C HIS A 401 32.83 -18.10 10.50
N ASP A 402 32.89 -16.86 11.01
CA ASP A 402 33.91 -16.42 11.96
C ASP A 402 33.86 -17.21 13.27
N LYS A 403 32.65 -17.56 13.75
CA LYS A 403 32.47 -18.48 14.88
C LYS A 403 32.97 -19.89 14.56
N ALA A 404 32.70 -20.42 13.37
CA ALA A 404 33.15 -21.75 12.97
C ALA A 404 34.68 -21.82 12.84
N GLU A 405 35.31 -20.77 12.29
CA GLU A 405 36.78 -20.66 12.20
C GLU A 405 37.42 -20.51 13.59
N ALA A 406 36.84 -19.69 14.47
CA ALA A 406 37.26 -19.58 15.87
C ALA A 406 37.14 -20.93 16.62
N MET A 407 36.04 -21.68 16.41
CA MET A 407 35.83 -23.02 16.99
C MET A 407 36.81 -24.07 16.44
N ALA A 408 37.19 -23.98 15.17
CA ALA A 408 38.19 -24.85 14.55
C ALA A 408 39.58 -24.63 15.16
N ALA A 409 39.91 -23.39 15.56
CA ALA A 409 41.15 -23.03 16.23
C ALA A 409 41.22 -23.44 17.72
N LEU A 410 40.12 -23.92 18.33
CA LEU A 410 40.10 -24.42 19.71
C LEU A 410 40.58 -25.87 19.82
N ASN A 411 41.37 -26.13 20.86
CA ASN A 411 41.75 -27.49 21.28
C ASN A 411 40.52 -28.27 21.80
N GLU A 412 40.59 -29.61 21.72
CA GLU A 412 39.48 -30.54 22.02
C GLU A 412 38.76 -30.27 23.36
N ALA A 413 39.50 -30.19 24.47
CA ALA A 413 38.91 -29.89 25.79
C ALA A 413 38.27 -28.48 25.91
N THR A 414 38.77 -27.50 25.15
CA THR A 414 38.16 -26.15 25.10
C THR A 414 36.89 -26.16 24.24
N ARG A 415 36.88 -26.98 23.18
CA ARG A 415 35.72 -27.18 22.31
C ARG A 415 34.58 -27.89 23.05
N GLU A 416 34.86 -28.93 23.84
CA GLU A 416 33.85 -29.60 24.68
C GLU A 416 33.19 -28.63 25.68
N HIS A 417 33.98 -27.77 26.34
CA HIS A 417 33.43 -26.77 27.26
C HIS A 417 32.59 -25.70 26.54
N GLU A 418 33.00 -25.29 25.35
CA GLU A 418 32.28 -24.32 24.53
C GLU A 418 30.99 -24.91 23.94
N GLU A 419 31.01 -26.16 23.47
CA GLU A 419 29.81 -26.91 23.07
C GLU A 419 28.84 -27.10 24.24
N TYR A 420 29.34 -27.40 25.45
CA TYR A 420 28.52 -27.46 26.66
C TYR A 420 27.89 -26.10 27.00
N ARG A 421 28.65 -25.01 26.88
CA ARG A 421 28.13 -23.64 27.09
C ARG A 421 27.04 -23.29 26.07
N LEU A 422 27.29 -23.55 24.78
CA LEU A 422 26.34 -23.33 23.69
C LEU A 422 25.07 -24.16 23.87
N ARG A 423 25.18 -25.41 24.34
CA ARG A 423 24.00 -26.23 24.67
C ARG A 423 23.20 -25.64 25.83
N LEU A 424 23.88 -25.18 26.89
CA LEU A 424 23.22 -24.54 28.04
C LEU A 424 22.53 -23.22 27.65
N GLU A 425 23.11 -22.47 26.73
CA GLU A 425 22.55 -21.23 26.19
C GLU A 425 21.34 -21.51 25.29
N ALA A 426 21.42 -22.48 24.38
CA ALA A 426 20.28 -22.94 23.59
C ALA A 426 19.13 -23.49 24.46
N GLU A 427 19.43 -24.28 25.50
CA GLU A 427 18.42 -24.74 26.47
C GLU A 427 17.77 -23.57 27.22
N LYS A 428 18.52 -22.50 27.52
CA LYS A 428 18.00 -21.28 28.16
C LYS A 428 17.09 -20.50 27.20
N GLU A 429 17.47 -20.34 25.93
CA GLU A 429 16.64 -19.68 24.92
C GLU A 429 15.33 -20.44 24.69
N VAL A 430 15.38 -21.77 24.53
CA VAL A 430 14.17 -22.62 24.39
C VAL A 430 13.27 -22.49 25.63
N ARG A 431 13.84 -22.46 26.84
CA ARG A 431 13.06 -22.25 28.07
C ARG A 431 12.41 -20.86 28.12
N LEU A 432 13.12 -19.80 27.75
CA LEU A 432 12.57 -18.44 27.70
C LEU A 432 11.46 -18.32 26.64
N ALA A 433 11.68 -18.84 25.44
CA ALA A 433 10.66 -18.87 24.38
C ALA A 433 9.42 -19.68 24.78
N GLY A 434 9.60 -20.79 25.51
CA GLY A 434 8.50 -21.55 26.09
C GLY A 434 7.70 -20.77 27.13
N ILE A 435 8.38 -20.01 28.00
CA ILE A 435 7.73 -19.13 28.99
C ILE A 435 6.97 -17.98 28.29
N ASP A 436 7.54 -17.35 27.27
CA ASP A 436 6.84 -16.31 26.50
C ASP A 436 5.63 -16.85 25.72
N ALA A 437 5.73 -18.06 25.15
CA ALA A 437 4.59 -18.74 24.53
C ALA A 437 3.48 -19.04 25.56
N GLN A 438 3.84 -19.53 26.75
CA GLN A 438 2.89 -19.72 27.86
C GLN A 438 2.25 -18.39 28.30
N ARG A 439 3.02 -17.29 28.34
CA ARG A 439 2.50 -15.95 28.63
C ARG A 439 1.49 -15.48 27.58
N GLN A 440 1.81 -15.60 26.29
CA GLN A 440 0.91 -15.23 25.20
C GLN A 440 -0.38 -16.09 25.22
N ILE A 441 -0.26 -17.39 25.48
CA ILE A 441 -1.42 -18.28 25.64
C ILE A 441 -2.26 -17.85 26.85
N ALA A 442 -1.64 -17.49 27.97
CA ALA A 442 -2.34 -17.01 29.16
C ALA A 442 -3.03 -15.65 28.92
N GLU A 443 -2.38 -14.70 28.24
CA GLU A 443 -2.95 -13.41 27.84
C GLU A 443 -4.14 -13.59 26.87
N ALA A 444 -4.02 -14.50 25.89
CA ALA A 444 -5.11 -14.84 24.98
C ALA A 444 -6.27 -15.53 25.69
N GLN A 445 -5.99 -16.52 26.56
CA GLN A 445 -7.00 -17.18 27.40
C GLN A 445 -7.71 -16.19 28.31
N ALA A 446 -6.98 -15.29 28.98
CA ALA A 446 -7.55 -14.24 29.82
C ALA A 446 -8.41 -13.25 29.01
N THR A 447 -8.01 -12.91 27.78
CA THR A 447 -8.79 -12.04 26.88
C THR A 447 -10.08 -12.71 26.42
N VAL A 448 -10.03 -14.01 26.08
CA VAL A 448 -11.22 -14.80 25.69
C VAL A 448 -12.17 -14.99 26.86
N LEU A 449 -11.66 -15.31 28.06
CA LEU A 449 -12.45 -15.41 29.28
C LEU A 449 -13.05 -14.04 29.66
N GLY A 450 -12.28 -12.96 29.57
CA GLY A 450 -12.74 -11.60 29.84
C GLY A 450 -13.90 -11.21 28.94
N LYS A 451 -13.77 -11.36 27.62
CA LYS A 451 -14.85 -11.12 26.66
C LYS A 451 -16.03 -12.08 26.84
N GLY A 452 -15.78 -13.33 27.22
CA GLY A 452 -16.82 -14.31 27.50
C GLY A 452 -17.66 -13.93 28.72
N LEU A 453 -17.04 -13.41 29.78
CA LEU A 453 -17.72 -12.92 30.98
C LEU A 453 -18.37 -11.54 30.76
N GLU A 454 -17.77 -10.66 29.95
CA GLU A 454 -18.32 -9.34 29.58
C GLU A 454 -19.63 -9.45 28.80
N ASN A 455 -19.80 -10.50 27.98
CA ASN A 455 -21.00 -10.74 27.16
C ASN A 455 -21.94 -11.80 27.75
N ALA A 456 -21.68 -12.29 28.97
CA ALA A 456 -22.54 -13.28 29.63
C ALA A 456 -23.42 -12.61 30.69
N ASP A 457 -24.74 -12.72 30.52
CA ASP A 457 -25.71 -12.39 31.57
C ASP A 457 -25.66 -13.47 32.67
N ILE A 458 -24.83 -13.26 33.70
CA ILE A 458 -24.66 -14.19 34.82
C ILE A 458 -25.49 -13.73 36.03
N ASP A 459 -26.70 -14.29 36.18
CA ASP A 459 -27.51 -14.16 37.40
C ASP A 459 -26.92 -14.99 38.55
N ILE A 460 -26.06 -14.37 39.38
CA ILE A 460 -25.49 -15.02 40.57
C ILE A 460 -26.50 -15.01 41.73
N VAL A 461 -27.34 -16.04 41.80
CA VAL A 461 -28.30 -16.25 42.90
C VAL A 461 -27.61 -16.91 44.10
N GLY A 462 -26.82 -16.14 44.85
CA GLY A 462 -26.22 -16.59 46.12
C GLY A 462 -24.98 -15.81 46.54
N GLY A 463 -25.10 -14.99 47.59
CA GLY A 463 -24.12 -13.97 47.99
C GLY A 463 -22.95 -14.44 48.87
N ASP A 464 -22.38 -15.63 48.64
CA ASP A 464 -21.14 -16.07 49.30
C ASP A 464 -20.13 -16.57 48.25
N GLY A 465 -18.94 -15.95 48.20
CA GLY A 465 -17.93 -16.12 47.13
C GLY A 465 -17.32 -17.52 46.97
N ALA A 466 -17.74 -18.48 47.80
CA ALA A 466 -17.25 -19.86 47.83
C ALA A 466 -17.42 -20.62 46.50
N PHE A 467 -18.28 -20.20 45.58
CA PHE A 467 -18.34 -20.79 44.23
C PHE A 467 -17.15 -20.37 43.37
N PHE A 468 -16.82 -19.07 43.32
CA PHE A 468 -15.68 -18.54 42.58
C PHE A 468 -14.37 -19.13 43.11
N ASP A 469 -14.18 -19.13 44.43
CA ASP A 469 -13.00 -19.71 45.07
C ASP A 469 -12.84 -21.20 44.76
N ARG A 470 -13.93 -22.00 44.75
CA ARG A 470 -13.84 -23.43 44.42
C ARG A 470 -13.45 -23.66 42.95
N VAL A 471 -14.01 -22.89 42.01
CA VAL A 471 -13.69 -23.03 40.59
C VAL A 471 -12.25 -22.60 40.30
N ILE A 472 -11.82 -21.45 40.80
CA ILE A 472 -10.44 -20.95 40.62
C ILE A 472 -9.43 -21.89 41.29
N ASN A 473 -9.68 -22.36 42.51
CA ASN A 473 -8.76 -23.26 43.21
C ASN A 473 -8.72 -24.67 42.59
N ALA A 474 -9.82 -25.18 42.03
CA ALA A 474 -9.81 -26.45 41.31
C ALA A 474 -8.97 -26.37 40.01
N VAL A 475 -9.12 -25.29 39.23
CA VAL A 475 -8.38 -25.09 37.98
C VAL A 475 -6.89 -24.84 38.25
N SER A 476 -6.53 -24.08 39.28
CA SER A 476 -5.13 -23.83 39.64
C SER A 476 -4.45 -25.07 40.25
N ALA A 477 -5.15 -25.85 41.09
CA ALA A 477 -4.66 -27.13 41.59
C ALA A 477 -4.41 -28.15 40.46
N GLY A 478 -5.32 -28.23 39.48
CA GLY A 478 -5.15 -29.06 38.29
C GLY A 478 -3.88 -28.70 37.51
N LYS A 479 -3.70 -27.43 37.15
CA LYS A 479 -2.48 -26.95 36.45
C LYS A 479 -1.20 -27.16 37.27
N ALA A 480 -1.25 -27.08 38.60
CA ALA A 480 -0.08 -27.31 39.45
C ALA A 480 0.38 -28.78 39.46
N VAL A 481 -0.57 -29.73 39.46
CA VAL A 481 -0.27 -31.17 39.34
C VAL A 481 0.27 -31.49 37.95
N ASP A 482 -0.36 -30.97 36.90
CA ASP A 482 0.03 -31.16 35.50
C ASP A 482 1.46 -30.63 35.24
N SER A 483 1.75 -29.42 35.70
CA SER A 483 3.09 -28.81 35.60
C SER A 483 4.15 -29.53 36.46
N PHE A 484 3.78 -30.08 37.62
CA PHE A 484 4.68 -30.93 38.41
C PHE A 484 5.01 -32.24 37.70
N MET A 485 4.01 -32.89 37.08
CA MET A 485 4.22 -34.08 36.25
C MET A 485 5.09 -33.76 35.03
N ASP A 486 4.92 -32.59 34.40
CA ASP A 486 5.68 -32.24 33.21
C ASP A 486 7.14 -31.83 33.47
N HIS A 487 7.44 -31.21 34.61
CA HIS A 487 8.79 -30.75 34.94
C HIS A 487 9.59 -31.71 35.82
N SER A 488 8.97 -32.77 36.37
CA SER A 488 9.67 -33.78 37.17
C SER A 488 9.97 -35.04 36.36
N ALA A 489 11.24 -35.19 35.94
CA ALA A 489 11.72 -36.40 35.28
C ALA A 489 11.48 -37.66 36.13
N THR A 490 11.61 -37.55 37.46
CA THR A 490 11.33 -38.62 38.41
C THR A 490 9.84 -38.98 38.45
N ALA A 491 8.94 -38.00 38.41
CA ALA A 491 7.50 -38.25 38.35
C ALA A 491 7.10 -38.93 37.03
N ARG A 492 7.60 -38.45 35.89
CA ARG A 492 7.40 -39.11 34.58
C ARG A 492 7.97 -40.54 34.55
N THR A 493 9.12 -40.79 35.16
CA THR A 493 9.72 -42.14 35.17
C THR A 493 8.94 -43.09 36.07
N LEU A 494 8.41 -42.62 37.21
CA LEU A 494 7.63 -43.45 38.14
C LEU A 494 6.18 -43.67 37.69
N ALA A 495 5.54 -42.66 37.12
CA ALA A 495 4.16 -42.74 36.63
C ALA A 495 4.05 -43.21 35.18
N GLY A 496 5.12 -43.09 34.38
CA GLY A 496 5.20 -43.45 32.97
C GLY A 496 4.57 -44.81 32.65
N PRO A 497 4.93 -45.90 33.36
CA PRO A 497 4.35 -47.22 33.12
C PRO A 497 2.83 -47.33 33.29
N TRP A 498 2.20 -46.46 34.10
CA TRP A 498 0.74 -46.41 34.24
C TRP A 498 0.07 -45.43 33.27
N LEU A 499 0.85 -44.50 32.69
CA LEU A 499 0.39 -43.51 31.72
C LEU A 499 0.55 -43.98 30.25
N ASP A 500 1.54 -44.82 29.98
CA ASP A 500 1.78 -45.46 28.68
C ASP A 500 1.00 -46.79 28.50
N GLY A 501 0.28 -47.24 29.54
CA GLY A 501 -0.51 -48.47 29.53
C GLY A 501 0.28 -49.77 29.70
N SER A 502 1.61 -49.71 29.91
CA SER A 502 2.43 -50.91 30.14
C SER A 502 2.20 -51.58 31.50
N ARG A 503 1.55 -50.88 32.43
CA ARG A 503 1.03 -51.39 33.71
C ARG A 503 -0.40 -50.90 33.94
N ASP A 504 -1.24 -51.81 34.41
CA ASP A 504 -2.60 -51.48 34.85
C ASP A 504 -2.59 -51.06 36.33
N LEU A 505 -2.90 -49.78 36.59
CA LEU A 505 -2.92 -49.19 37.93
C LEU A 505 -3.94 -49.90 38.85
N PRO A 506 -5.19 -50.17 38.42
CA PRO A 506 -6.09 -51.11 39.09
C PRO A 506 -5.47 -52.47 39.46
N ALA A 507 -4.80 -53.18 38.54
CA ALA A 507 -4.19 -54.47 38.85
C ALA A 507 -3.00 -54.38 39.83
N ASP A 508 -2.17 -53.34 39.72
CA ASP A 508 -1.06 -53.10 40.65
C ASP A 508 -1.56 -52.68 42.04
N LEU A 509 -2.57 -51.80 42.11
CA LEU A 509 -3.24 -51.43 43.36
C LEU A 509 -3.93 -52.65 43.97
N THR A 510 -4.60 -53.47 43.16
CA THR A 510 -5.18 -54.74 43.61
C THR A 510 -4.11 -55.70 44.13
N ARG A 511 -2.91 -55.74 43.53
CA ARG A 511 -1.77 -56.56 44.00
C ARG A 511 -1.18 -56.06 45.32
N VAL A 512 -1.13 -54.75 45.51
CA VAL A 512 -0.71 -54.12 46.78
C VAL A 512 -1.75 -54.35 47.88
N LEU A 513 -3.05 -54.28 47.55
CA LEU A 513 -4.15 -54.53 48.50
C LEU A 513 -4.37 -56.03 48.78
N SER A 514 -4.10 -56.92 47.83
CA SER A 514 -4.14 -58.38 48.01
C SER A 514 -2.87 -58.96 48.62
N GLY A 515 -1.79 -58.16 48.70
CA GLY A 515 -0.53 -58.51 49.37
C GLY A 515 -0.62 -58.57 50.89
N ILE A 516 -1.78 -58.30 51.52
CA ILE A 516 -1.96 -58.46 52.96
C ILE A 516 -2.28 -59.93 53.29
N GLY A 517 -1.27 -60.79 53.11
CA GLY A 517 -1.26 -62.16 53.59
C GLY A 517 -0.89 -62.25 55.07
N SER A 518 -1.25 -63.36 55.73
CA SER A 518 -0.92 -63.60 57.15
C SER A 518 0.56 -63.90 57.42
N GLU A 519 1.41 -63.93 56.39
CA GLU A 519 2.88 -63.97 56.53
C GLU A 519 3.49 -62.58 56.73
N ASP A 520 3.08 -61.56 55.98
CA ASP A 520 3.73 -60.23 56.04
C ASP A 520 3.51 -59.51 57.37
N VAL A 521 2.45 -59.87 58.10
CA VAL A 521 2.20 -59.40 59.48
C VAL A 521 3.32 -59.84 60.45
N LYS A 522 4.03 -60.95 60.17
CA LYS A 522 5.13 -61.46 61.00
C LYS A 522 6.43 -60.66 60.82
N ASN A 523 6.66 -60.15 59.61
CA ASN A 523 7.86 -59.42 59.22
C ASN A 523 7.74 -57.91 59.48
N LEU A 524 6.54 -57.42 59.81
CA LEU A 524 6.33 -56.03 60.20
C LEU A 524 7.02 -55.73 61.52
N SER A 525 7.78 -54.64 61.61
CA SER A 525 8.38 -54.22 62.88
C SER A 525 7.33 -53.61 63.82
N LEU A 526 7.59 -53.66 65.13
CA LEU A 526 6.73 -53.00 66.12
C LEU A 526 6.61 -51.49 65.84
N SER A 527 7.68 -50.85 65.36
CA SER A 527 7.71 -49.44 64.98
C SER A 527 6.84 -49.14 63.76
N ALA A 528 6.88 -49.98 62.73
CA ALA A 528 6.05 -49.84 61.54
C ALA A 528 4.57 -50.04 61.85
N LEU A 529 4.21 -51.05 62.66
CA LEU A 529 2.83 -51.28 63.11
C LEU A 529 2.26 -50.09 63.90
N LEU A 530 3.03 -49.58 64.87
CA LEU A 530 2.58 -48.44 65.67
C LEU A 530 2.42 -47.18 64.81
N LEU A 531 3.33 -46.94 63.86
CA LEU A 531 3.22 -45.82 62.91
C LEU A 531 1.98 -45.91 62.01
N THR A 532 1.66 -47.09 61.47
CA THR A 532 0.42 -47.26 60.66
C THR A 532 -0.84 -47.05 61.51
N LEU A 533 -0.87 -47.53 62.75
CA LEU A 533 -2.02 -47.32 63.65
C LEU A 533 -2.17 -45.86 64.14
N ILE A 534 -1.06 -45.12 64.31
CA ILE A 534 -1.08 -43.67 64.58
C ILE A 534 -1.62 -42.93 63.35
N ASN A 535 -1.12 -43.24 62.16
CA ASN A 535 -1.51 -42.59 60.91
C ASN A 535 -2.95 -42.92 60.48
N ALA A 536 -3.51 -44.05 60.94
CA ALA A 536 -4.93 -44.38 60.78
C ALA A 536 -5.88 -43.46 61.57
N GLY A 537 -5.36 -42.55 62.40
CA GLY A 537 -6.13 -41.46 63.01
C GLY A 537 -7.08 -41.87 64.14
N GLY A 538 -6.90 -43.06 64.72
CA GLY A 538 -7.75 -43.57 65.80
C GLY A 538 -7.67 -42.74 67.09
N PRO A 539 -8.70 -42.79 67.98
CA PRO A 539 -8.75 -41.96 69.18
C PRO A 539 -7.62 -42.23 70.19
N GLN A 540 -6.91 -43.36 70.08
CA GLN A 540 -5.75 -43.71 70.91
C GLN A 540 -4.39 -43.30 70.28
N ALA A 541 -4.36 -42.54 69.17
CA ALA A 541 -3.12 -42.18 68.48
C ALA A 541 -2.05 -41.56 69.39
N LYS A 542 -2.44 -40.74 70.38
CA LYS A 542 -1.49 -40.15 71.36
C LYS A 542 -0.83 -41.21 72.25
N GLN A 543 -1.58 -42.19 72.71
CA GLN A 543 -1.08 -43.31 73.51
C GLN A 543 -0.17 -44.22 72.67
N LEU A 544 -0.52 -44.45 71.40
CA LEU A 544 0.29 -45.24 70.46
C LEU A 544 1.62 -44.54 70.14
N SER A 545 1.65 -43.21 70.01
CA SER A 545 2.91 -42.45 69.87
C SER A 545 3.80 -42.57 71.11
N ALA A 546 3.23 -42.56 72.32
CA ALA A 546 3.99 -42.77 73.56
C ALA A 546 4.54 -44.21 73.69
N LEU A 547 3.78 -45.20 73.20
CA LEU A 547 4.24 -46.59 73.08
C LEU A 547 5.39 -46.73 72.08
N LEU A 548 5.31 -46.07 70.91
CA LEU A 548 6.38 -46.05 69.91
C LEU A 548 7.68 -45.43 70.46
N GLU A 549 7.57 -44.32 71.19
CA GLU A 549 8.73 -43.69 71.82
C GLU A 549 9.35 -44.59 72.91
N SER A 550 8.52 -45.30 73.66
CA SER A 550 8.96 -46.27 74.67
C SER A 550 9.64 -47.50 74.04
N ALA A 551 9.08 -48.04 72.96
CA ALA A 551 9.66 -49.14 72.20
C ALA A 551 11.03 -48.77 71.60
N ARG A 552 11.20 -47.51 71.15
CA ARG A 552 12.50 -46.99 70.68
C ARG A 552 13.52 -46.90 71.81
N LYS A 553 13.14 -46.39 72.99
CA LYS A 553 14.01 -46.32 74.18
C LYS A 553 14.44 -47.70 74.68
N LEU A 554 13.60 -48.71 74.50
CA LEU A 554 13.89 -50.11 74.87
C LEU A 554 14.62 -50.89 73.76
N GLY A 555 14.88 -50.30 72.59
CA GLY A 555 15.57 -50.96 71.47
C GLY A 555 14.75 -52.03 70.75
N VAL A 556 13.48 -52.23 71.11
CA VAL A 556 12.58 -53.25 70.54
C VAL A 556 11.71 -52.73 69.38
N ALA A 557 11.81 -51.43 69.08
CA ALA A 557 11.07 -50.77 68.01
C ALA A 557 11.25 -51.45 66.65
N ASP A 558 12.48 -51.77 66.28
CA ASP A 558 12.80 -52.21 64.92
C ASP A 558 12.93 -53.75 64.80
N LEU A 559 12.55 -54.47 65.86
CA LEU A 559 12.39 -55.93 65.82
C LEU A 559 11.12 -56.32 65.07
N PRO A 560 11.16 -57.36 64.21
CA PRO A 560 9.97 -58.01 63.67
C PRO A 560 9.05 -58.49 64.80
N LEU A 561 7.74 -58.40 64.59
CA LEU A 561 6.75 -58.88 65.57
C LEU A 561 6.88 -60.39 65.86
N ALA A 562 7.39 -61.18 64.91
CA ALA A 562 7.72 -62.60 65.12
C ALA A 562 8.74 -62.81 66.25
N ASP A 563 9.81 -62.01 66.29
CA ASP A 563 10.93 -62.18 67.22
C ASP A 563 10.52 -61.84 68.66
N LEU A 564 9.52 -60.96 68.83
CA LEU A 564 8.91 -60.65 70.14
C LEU A 564 8.04 -61.78 70.71
N THR A 565 7.72 -62.81 69.91
CA THR A 565 6.87 -63.94 70.31
C THR A 565 7.61 -65.28 70.38
N SER A 566 8.91 -65.29 70.08
CA SER A 566 9.73 -66.49 70.08
C SER A 566 10.15 -66.87 71.51
N PRO A 567 9.96 -68.13 71.95
CA PRO A 567 10.41 -68.55 73.28
C PRO A 567 11.94 -68.55 73.37
N VAL A 568 12.47 -68.06 74.49
CA VAL A 568 13.91 -68.06 74.78
C VAL A 568 14.43 -69.50 74.78
N PRO A 569 15.49 -69.83 74.03
CA PRO A 569 16.10 -71.15 74.12
C PRO A 569 16.73 -71.34 75.51
N GLU A 570 16.27 -72.35 76.24
CA GLU A 570 16.95 -72.81 77.45
C GLU A 570 18.40 -73.25 77.12
N LYS A 571 19.33 -72.95 78.04
CA LYS A 571 20.76 -73.31 77.94
C LYS A 571 21.05 -74.60 78.67
#